data_AF-A0A703V4N8-F1
#
_entry.id   AF-A0A703V4N8-F1
#
_cell.length_a   1.000
_cell.length_b   1.000
_cell.length_c   1.000
_cell.angle_alpha   90.00
_cell.angle_beta   90.00
_cell.angle_gamma   90.00
#
_symmetry.space_group_name_H-M   'P 1'
#
loop_
_entity.id
_entity.type
_entity.pdbx_description
1 polymer ?
#
loop_
_entity_poly.entity_id
_entity_poly.type
_entity_poly.pdbx_seq_one_letter_code
_entity_poly.pdbx_strand_id
1 'polypeptide(L)'
;MKTYIINSNCIYNEGKYELRTVSNSQVIKMTAMRAKCLSFIIENAHLEIIERQKITTALWGSRSHYVNDANLTQILYLIRRDLKALGINDLFITIP
;
A
#
# COMPACT_ATOMS: atom_id res chain seq x y z
N MET A 1 2.91 -10.28 -12.16
CA MET A 1 3.44 -9.66 -10.94
C MET A 1 4.26 -8.47 -11.34
N LYS A 2 3.96 -7.30 -10.76
CA LYS A 2 4.58 -6.03 -11.13
C LYS A 2 5.67 -5.64 -10.13
N THR A 3 6.64 -4.87 -10.62
CA THR A 3 7.63 -4.19 -9.78
C THR A 3 7.46 -2.70 -10.01
N TYR A 4 7.37 -1.95 -8.93
CA TYR A 4 7.16 -0.50 -8.96
C TYR A 4 8.38 0.21 -8.41
N ILE A 5 8.72 1.35 -9.00
CA ILE A 5 9.70 2.28 -8.45
C ILE A 5 8.93 3.43 -7.81
N ILE A 6 9.09 3.60 -6.51
CA ILE A 6 8.44 4.64 -5.70
C ILE A 6 9.51 5.66 -5.29
N ASN A 7 9.28 6.92 -5.63
CA ASN A 7 10.16 8.05 -5.28
C ASN A 7 11.63 7.83 -5.68
N SER A 8 11.87 7.19 -6.83
CA SER A 8 13.18 6.85 -7.42
C SER A 8 14.16 6.03 -6.56
N ASN A 9 13.86 5.79 -5.28
CA ASN A 9 14.78 5.18 -4.32
C ASN A 9 14.16 3.98 -3.57
N CYS A 10 12.88 3.69 -3.79
CA CYS A 10 12.25 2.48 -3.27
C CYS A 10 11.73 1.59 -4.39
N ILE A 11 12.04 0.30 -4.32
CA ILE A 11 11.51 -0.74 -5.18
C ILE A 11 10.46 -1.50 -4.39
N TYR A 12 9.21 -1.46 -4.85
CA TYR A 12 8.15 -2.32 -4.37
C TYR A 12 8.02 -3.54 -5.30
N ASN A 13 8.24 -4.73 -4.75
CA ASN A 13 8.03 -5.98 -5.48
C ASN A 13 6.75 -6.66 -4.96
N GLU A 14 5.71 -6.63 -5.80
CA GLU A 14 4.41 -7.22 -5.50
C GLU A 14 4.51 -8.74 -5.26
N GLY A 15 5.29 -9.45 -6.06
CA GLY A 15 5.39 -10.90 -5.98
C GLY A 15 6.11 -11.42 -4.73
N LYS A 16 7.00 -10.61 -4.16
CA LYS A 16 7.78 -10.94 -2.96
C LYS A 16 7.23 -10.31 -1.68
N TYR A 17 6.15 -9.54 -1.78
CA TYR A 17 5.58 -8.74 -0.70
C TYR A 17 6.65 -7.95 0.05
N GLU A 18 7.49 -7.21 -0.68
CA GLU A 18 8.60 -6.49 -0.07
C GLU A 18 8.79 -5.08 -0.65
N LEU A 19 9.20 -4.16 0.22
CA LEU A 19 9.78 -2.88 -0.13
C LEU A 19 11.29 -2.96 0.09
N ARG A 20 12.04 -2.43 -0.87
CA ARG A 20 13.49 -2.37 -0.86
C ARG A 20 13.93 -0.94 -1.13
N THR A 21 14.98 -0.47 -0.47
CA THR A 21 15.70 0.74 -0.91
C THR A 21 16.75 0.40 -1.97
N VAL A 22 16.97 1.31 -2.90
CA VAL A 22 18.03 1.15 -3.89
C VAL A 22 19.40 1.40 -3.23
N SER A 23 19.47 2.29 -2.25
CA SER A 23 20.74 2.78 -1.66
C SER A 23 21.34 1.94 -0.55
N ASN A 24 20.55 1.46 0.43
CA ASN A 24 21.09 0.85 1.66
C ASN A 24 20.67 -0.62 1.86
N SER A 25 20.13 -1.27 0.82
CA SER A 25 19.71 -2.68 0.83
C SER A 25 18.72 -3.06 1.95
N GLN A 26 18.07 -2.09 2.59
CA GLN A 26 17.03 -2.35 3.59
C GLN A 26 15.84 -3.01 2.90
N VAL A 27 15.34 -4.10 3.50
CA VAL A 27 14.18 -4.85 3.00
C VAL A 27 13.11 -4.89 4.09
N ILE A 28 11.91 -4.42 3.75
CA ILE A 28 10.73 -4.50 4.60
C ILE A 28 9.74 -5.48 3.97
N LYS A 29 9.46 -6.58 4.68
CA LYS A 29 8.45 -7.55 4.29
C LYS A 29 7.06 -7.13 4.75
N MET A 30 6.05 -7.45 3.95
CA MET A 30 4.66 -7.21 4.29
C MET A 30 3.76 -8.41 4.07
N THR A 31 2.55 -8.34 4.63
CA THR A 31 1.54 -9.37 4.43
C THR A 31 0.95 -9.23 3.02
N ALA A 32 0.41 -10.33 2.47
CA ALA A 32 -0.25 -10.31 1.16
C ALA A 32 -1.37 -9.26 1.09
N MET A 33 -2.10 -9.03 2.19
CA MET A 33 -3.16 -8.00 2.24
C MET A 33 -2.60 -6.58 2.11
N ARG A 34 -1.48 -6.27 2.79
CA ARG A 34 -0.83 -4.97 2.67
C ARG A 34 -0.24 -4.75 1.28
N ALA A 35 0.35 -5.79 0.70
CA ALA A 35 0.84 -5.75 -0.68
C ALA A 35 -0.30 -5.48 -1.66
N LYS A 36 -1.40 -6.24 -1.56
CA LYS A 36 -2.59 -6.03 -2.40
C LYS A 36 -3.15 -4.61 -2.28
N CYS A 37 -3.16 -4.05 -1.06
CA CYS A 37 -3.60 -2.68 -0.83
C CYS A 37 -2.67 -1.66 -1.48
N LEU A 38 -1.36 -1.83 -1.31
CA LEU A 38 -0.37 -0.94 -1.91
C LEU A 38 -0.40 -0.99 -3.45
N SER A 39 -0.48 -2.19 -4.04
CA SER A 39 -0.69 -2.34 -5.49
C SER A 39 -1.93 -1.57 -5.95
N PHE A 40 -3.06 -1.75 -5.26
CA PHE A 40 -4.30 -1.06 -5.62
C PHE A 40 -4.16 0.46 -5.56
N ILE A 41 -3.51 1.00 -4.52
CA ILE A 41 -3.27 2.45 -4.39
C ILE A 41 -2.40 2.96 -5.55
N ILE A 42 -1.29 2.27 -5.86
CA ILE A 42 -0.37 2.70 -6.93
C ILE A 42 -1.05 2.65 -8.30
N GLU A 43 -1.80 1.60 -8.59
CA GLU A 43 -2.50 1.42 -9.87
C GLU A 43 -3.62 2.45 -10.07
N ASN A 44 -4.22 2.91 -8.97
CA ASN A 44 -5.31 3.90 -8.98
C ASN A 44 -4.83 5.31 -8.62
N ALA A 45 -3.53 5.57 -8.57
CA ALA A 45 -2.98 6.88 -8.21
C ALA A 45 -3.37 8.02 -9.19
N HIS A 46 -3.84 7.67 -10.39
CA HIS A 46 -4.38 8.61 -11.36
C HIS A 46 -5.79 9.12 -10.99
N LEU A 47 -6.49 8.43 -10.10
CA LEU A 47 -7.75 8.89 -9.52
C LEU A 47 -7.39 9.79 -8.35
N GLU A 48 -7.51 11.11 -8.51
CA GLU A 48 -7.18 12.12 -7.48
C GLU A 48 -7.69 11.73 -6.07
N ILE A 49 -8.86 11.06 -6.02
CA ILE A 49 -9.43 10.48 -4.81
C ILE A 49 -9.79 9.01 -5.05
N ILE A 50 -9.29 8.14 -4.17
CA ILE A 50 -9.69 6.72 -4.12
C ILE A 50 -10.68 6.54 -2.98
N GLU A 51 -11.95 6.30 -3.32
CA GLU A 51 -13.00 6.04 -2.32
C GLU A 51 -12.70 4.80 -1.48
N ARG A 52 -13.03 4.88 -0.18
CA ARG A 52 -12.90 3.77 0.79
C ARG A 52 -13.50 2.47 0.26
N GLN A 53 -14.70 2.54 -0.31
CA GLN A 53 -15.43 1.38 -0.80
C GLN A 53 -14.69 0.67 -1.94
N LYS A 54 -14.00 1.41 -2.82
CA LYS A 54 -13.20 0.83 -3.90
C LYS A 54 -12.03 0.02 -3.34
N ILE A 55 -11.36 0.54 -2.29
CA ILE A 55 -10.27 -0.17 -1.61
C ILE A 55 -10.79 -1.42 -0.90
N THR A 56 -11.87 -1.31 -0.13
CA THR A 56 -12.40 -2.46 0.63
C THR A 56 -12.92 -3.55 -0.30
N THR A 57 -13.62 -3.19 -1.38
CA THR A 57 -14.06 -4.15 -2.40
C THR A 57 -12.88 -4.81 -3.11
N ALA A 58 -11.83 -4.06 -3.46
CA ALA A 58 -10.63 -4.64 -4.07
C ALA A 58 -9.93 -5.64 -3.14
N LEU A 59 -9.83 -5.32 -1.85
CA LEU A 59 -9.14 -6.14 -0.85
C LEU A 59 -9.92 -7.41 -0.47
N TRP A 60 -11.19 -7.27 -0.14
CA TRP A 60 -12.00 -8.33 0.48
C TRP A 60 -13.16 -8.84 -0.39
N GLY A 61 -13.42 -8.25 -1.56
CA GLY A 61 -14.47 -8.68 -2.47
C GLY A 61 -15.85 -8.63 -1.81
N SER A 62 -16.62 -9.71 -1.94
CA SER A 62 -17.94 -9.85 -1.29
C SER A 62 -17.90 -9.78 0.24
N ARG A 63 -16.74 -10.04 0.86
CA ARG A 63 -16.57 -9.92 2.30
C ARG A 63 -16.41 -8.47 2.78
N SER A 64 -16.27 -7.51 1.86
CA SER A 64 -16.08 -6.08 2.19
C SER A 64 -17.18 -5.53 3.11
N HIS A 65 -18.41 -6.03 3.01
CA HIS A 65 -19.54 -5.64 3.87
C HIS A 65 -19.36 -6.00 5.36
N TYR A 66 -18.47 -6.94 5.69
CA TYR A 66 -18.22 -7.40 7.06
C TYR A 66 -16.92 -6.83 7.64
N VAL A 67 -16.17 -6.06 6.87
CA VAL A 67 -14.89 -5.49 7.30
C VAL A 67 -15.16 -4.15 7.96
N ASN A 68 -14.77 -4.00 9.23
CA ASN A 68 -14.89 -2.71 9.90
C ASN A 68 -13.83 -1.70 9.39
N ASP A 69 -14.09 -0.41 9.62
CA ASP A 69 -13.19 0.67 9.21
C ASP A 69 -11.81 0.61 9.91
N ALA A 70 -11.73 0.01 11.10
CA ALA A 70 -10.47 -0.14 11.83
C ALA A 70 -9.46 -1.05 11.08
N ASN A 71 -9.94 -2.09 10.40
CA ASN A 71 -9.08 -3.01 9.63
C ASN A 71 -8.38 -2.29 8.48
N LEU A 72 -9.13 -1.51 7.68
CA LEU A 72 -8.54 -0.74 6.59
C LEU A 72 -7.59 0.33 7.14
N THR A 73 -8.02 1.05 8.18
CA THR A 73 -7.18 2.07 8.83
C THR A 73 -5.85 1.49 9.29
N GLN A 74 -5.85 0.30 9.89
CA GLN A 74 -4.62 -0.36 10.34
C GLN A 74 -3.72 -0.77 9.17
N ILE A 75 -4.29 -1.28 8.07
CA ILE A 75 -3.53 -1.60 6.86
C ILE A 75 -2.86 -0.35 6.30
N LEU A 76 -3.60 0.74 6.13
CA LEU A 76 -3.09 2.01 5.61
C LEU A 76 -2.00 2.58 6.52
N TYR A 77 -2.21 2.54 7.84
CA TYR A 77 -1.22 2.96 8.84
C TYR A 77 0.09 2.17 8.71
N LEU A 78 0.02 0.84 8.64
CA LEU A 78 1.20 -0.01 8.53
C LEU A 78 1.95 0.20 7.22
N ILE A 79 1.24 0.45 6.12
CA ILE A 79 1.88 0.79 4.83
C ILE A 79 2.62 2.11 4.95
N ARG A 80 1.99 3.16 5.51
CA ARG A 80 2.67 4.46 5.72
C ARG A 80 3.89 4.35 6.59
N ARG A 81 3.79 3.60 7.70
CA ARG A 81 4.91 3.37 8.61
C ARG A 81 6.10 2.73 7.90
N ASP A 82 5.84 1.71 7.09
CA ASP A 82 6.88 1.00 6.35
C ASP A 82 7.50 1.90 5.27
N LEU A 83 6.70 2.68 4.54
CA LEU A 83 7.19 3.66 3.57
C LEU A 83 8.04 4.75 4.24
N LYS A 84 7.59 5.26 5.39
CA LYS A 84 8.29 6.28 6.17
C LYS A 84 9.64 5.77 6.67
N ALA A 85 9.74 4.50 7.07
CA ALA A 85 11.00 3.87 7.44
C ALA A 85 12.02 3.85 6.28
N LEU A 86 11.56 3.98 5.03
CA LEU A 86 12.38 4.06 3.82
C LEU A 86 12.51 5.51 3.29
N GLY A 87 12.07 6.51 4.05
CA GLY A 87 12.14 7.93 3.67
C GLY A 87 11.01 8.40 2.75
N ILE A 88 9.94 7.61 2.57
CA ILE A 88 8.77 7.98 1.77
C ILE A 88 7.64 8.41 2.71
N ASN A 89 7.37 9.71 2.78
CA ASN A 89 6.38 10.25 3.71
C ASN A 89 4.97 10.36 3.09
N ASP A 90 4.87 10.76 1.82
CA ASP A 90 3.61 11.27 1.25
C ASP A 90 3.17 10.50 0.01
N LEU A 91 3.29 9.17 0.01
CA LEU A 91 2.78 8.35 -1.11
C LEU A 91 1.25 8.47 -1.26
N PHE A 92 0.53 8.52 -0.13
CA PHE A 92 -0.92 8.71 -0.11
C PHE A 92 -1.38 9.31 1.23
N ILE A 93 -2.36 10.21 1.14
CA ILE A 93 -3.01 10.86 2.29
C ILE A 93 -4.44 10.34 2.47
N THR A 94 -4.97 10.40 3.70
CA THR A 94 -6.37 10.09 3.99
C THR A 94 -7.11 11.39 4.21
N ILE A 95 -8.24 11.55 3.52
CA ILE A 95 -9.14 12.68 3.67
C ILE A 95 -10.41 12.18 4.38
N PRO A 96 -10.93 12.91 5.38
CA PRO A 96 -12.18 12.57 6.07
C PRO A 96 -13.41 12.58 5.15
#